data_AF-A0A957MFC4-F1
#
_entry.id   AF-A0A957MFC4-F1
#
_cell.length_a   1.000
_cell.length_b   1.000
_cell.length_c   1.000
_cell.angle_alpha   90.00
_cell.angle_beta   90.00
_cell.angle_gamma   90.00
#
_symmetry.space_group_name_H-M   'P 1'
#
loop_
_entity.id
_entity.type
_entity.pdbx_description
1 polymer ?
#
loop_
_entity_poly.entity_id
_entity_poly.type
_entity_poly.pdbx_seq_one_letter_code
_entity_poly.pdbx_strand_id
1 'polypeptide(L)' 'GDAVFFAGDITRAGCYAEYVAVDERIVGHKPASLSFEAAAAVPLTALTAWEGMFEQLGIDPLAPSRPI' A
#
# COMPACT_ATOMS: atom_id res chain seq x y z
N GLY A 1 2.79 16.54 11.40
CA GLY A 1 1.84 15.42 11.28
C GLY A 1 2.59 14.16 10.96
N ASP A 2 1.89 13.05 10.82
CA ASP A 2 2.49 11.75 10.56
C ASP A 2 2.92 11.63 9.09
N ALA A 3 4.05 10.96 8.85
CA ALA A 3 4.48 10.62 7.51
C ALA A 3 3.67 9.41 7.02
N VAL A 4 2.94 9.58 5.92
CA VAL A 4 1.99 8.60 5.40
C VAL A 4 2.18 8.33 3.90
N PHE A 5 1.65 7.20 3.44
CA PHE A 5 1.61 6.80 2.04
C PHE A 5 0.30 6.04 1.75
N PHE A 6 -0.24 6.16 0.54
CA PHE A 6 -1.51 5.55 0.12
C PHE A 6 -1.61 5.48 -1.41
N ALA A 7 -2.50 4.64 -1.93
CA ALA A 7 -2.76 4.53 -3.38
C ALA A 7 -3.86 5.48 -3.87
N GLY A 8 -4.88 5.70 -3.04
CA GLY A 8 -6.02 6.57 -3.33
C GLY A 8 -7.29 5.80 -3.64
N ASP A 9 -8.26 6.49 -4.22
CA ASP A 9 -9.56 5.95 -4.62
C ASP A 9 -9.83 6.42 -6.05
N ILE A 10 -10.06 5.48 -6.97
CA ILE A 10 -10.29 5.77 -8.39
C ILE A 10 -11.55 6.61 -8.64
N THR A 11 -12.49 6.63 -7.69
CA THR A 11 -13.74 7.40 -7.77
C THR A 11 -13.59 8.84 -7.27
N ARG A 12 -12.38 9.23 -6.80
CA ARG A 12 -12.07 10.55 -6.24
C ARG A 12 -10.94 11.24 -7.02
N ALA A 13 -10.71 12.52 -6.71
CA ALA A 13 -9.58 13.26 -7.27
C ALA A 13 -8.24 12.60 -6.87
N GLY A 14 -7.34 12.47 -7.84
CA GLY A 14 -6.04 11.80 -7.65
C GLY A 14 -4.98 12.68 -6.97
N CYS A 15 -3.75 12.15 -6.91
CA CYS A 15 -2.66 12.72 -6.10
C CYS A 15 -1.76 13.75 -6.81
N TYR A 16 -2.04 14.13 -8.05
CA TYR A 16 -1.32 15.21 -8.75
C TYR A 16 -1.80 16.59 -8.28
N ALA A 17 -1.67 16.85 -6.99
CA ALA A 17 -2.10 18.06 -6.30
C ALA A 17 -1.24 18.30 -5.05
N GLU A 18 -1.20 19.53 -4.55
CA GLU A 18 -0.48 19.86 -3.31
C GLU A 18 -1.13 19.23 -2.07
N TYR A 19 -2.45 19.00 -2.11
CA TYR A 19 -3.23 18.40 -1.03
C TYR A 19 -4.26 17.42 -1.58
N VAL A 20 -4.51 16.34 -0.84
CA VAL A 20 -5.48 15.29 -1.19
C VAL A 20 -6.28 14.93 0.05
N ALA A 21 -7.61 14.91 -0.08
CA ALA A 21 -8.49 14.35 0.94
C ALA A 21 -8.59 12.83 0.74
N VAL A 22 -8.16 12.06 1.74
CA VAL A 22 -8.14 10.59 1.70
C VAL A 22 -8.78 10.05 2.98
N ASP A 23 -9.41 8.89 2.88
CA ASP A 23 -9.97 8.18 4.04
C ASP A 23 -8.83 7.53 4.83
N GLU A 24 -8.80 7.74 6.15
CA GLU A 24 -7.71 7.23 7.00
C GLU A 24 -7.59 5.70 6.99
N ARG A 25 -8.66 4.97 6.68
CA ARG A 25 -8.68 3.51 6.68
C ARG A 25 -7.89 2.89 5.52
N ILE A 26 -7.60 3.66 4.48
CA ILE A 26 -6.79 3.24 3.33
C ILE A 26 -5.41 3.91 3.31
N VAL A 27 -5.01 4.49 4.45
CA VAL A 27 -3.72 5.17 4.63
C VAL A 27 -2.83 4.33 5.54
N GLY A 28 -1.58 4.15 5.13
CA GLY A 28 -0.54 3.54 5.96
C GLY A 28 0.46 4.58 6.46
N HIS A 29 1.18 4.24 7.54
CA HIS A 29 2.38 4.97 7.92
C HIS A 29 3.49 4.70 6.91
N LYS A 30 4.14 5.76 6.45
CA LYS A 30 5.30 5.66 5.57
C LYS A 30 6.42 4.91 6.31
N PRO A 31 7.03 3.86 5.74
CA PRO A 31 8.17 3.20 6.35
C PRO A 31 9.29 4.19 6.68
N ALA A 32 9.81 4.13 7.90
CA ALA A 32 10.83 5.07 8.37
C ALA A 32 12.15 4.97 7.59
N SER A 33 12.46 3.79 7.06
CA SER A 33 13.67 3.50 6.29
C SER A 33 13.65 3.98 4.83
N LEU A 34 12.48 4.36 4.29
CA LEU A 34 12.35 4.81 2.91
C LEU A 34 12.32 6.34 2.83
N SER A 35 12.83 6.92 1.74
CA SER A 35 12.55 8.33 1.41
C SER A 35 11.08 8.50 0.99
N PHE A 36 10.60 9.74 0.84
CA PHE A 36 9.24 9.97 0.36
C PHE A 36 9.06 9.49 -1.08
N GLU A 37 10.06 9.71 -1.93
CA GLU A 37 10.08 9.29 -3.34
C GLU A 37 10.04 7.77 -3.45
N ALA A 38 10.86 7.07 -2.66
CA ALA A 38 10.88 5.62 -2.63
C ALA A 38 9.56 5.05 -2.09
N ALA A 39 9.01 5.65 -1.02
CA ALA A 39 7.73 5.21 -0.47
C ALA A 39 6.55 5.46 -1.43
N ALA A 40 6.55 6.54 -2.21
CA ALA A 40 5.48 6.84 -3.16
C ALA A 40 5.30 5.78 -4.27
N ALA A 41 6.35 5.01 -4.58
CA ALA A 41 6.30 3.95 -5.59
C ALA A 41 5.60 2.65 -5.11
N VAL A 42 5.30 2.54 -3.82
CA VAL A 42 4.90 1.28 -3.18
C VAL A 42 3.38 1.05 -3.09
N PRO A 43 2.53 2.03 -2.70
CA PRO A 43 1.18 1.71 -2.20
C PRO A 43 0.32 0.90 -3.16
N LEU A 44 0.16 1.37 -4.40
CA LEU A 44 -0.72 0.71 -5.37
C LEU A 44 -0.19 -0.67 -5.75
N THR A 45 1.11 -0.78 -6.02
CA THR A 45 1.73 -2.05 -6.47
C THR A 45 1.75 -3.09 -5.35
N ALA A 46 2.05 -2.68 -4.12
CA ALA A 46 2.03 -3.55 -2.95
C ALA A 46 0.62 -4.06 -2.63
N LEU A 47 -0.39 -3.18 -2.67
CA LEU A 47 -1.79 -3.57 -2.48
C LEU A 47 -2.23 -4.57 -3.56
N THR A 48 -1.96 -4.28 -4.83
CA THR A 48 -2.29 -5.20 -5.93
C THR A 48 -1.60 -6.56 -5.77
N ALA A 49 -0.32 -6.58 -5.38
CA ALA A 49 0.39 -7.83 -5.16
C ALA A 49 -0.20 -8.62 -3.97
N TRP A 50 -0.51 -7.92 -2.87
CA TRP A 50 -1.09 -8.53 -1.67
C TRP A 50 -2.46 -9.17 -1.97
N GLU A 51 -3.39 -8.40 -2.53
CA GLU A 51 -4.71 -8.88 -2.92
C GLU A 51 -4.60 -10.04 -3.93
N GLY A 52 -3.74 -9.90 -4.94
CA GLY A 52 -3.49 -10.95 -5.92
C GLY A 52 -3.00 -12.26 -5.32
N MET A 53 -2.02 -12.20 -4.40
CA MET A 53 -1.41 -13.39 -3.81
C MET A 53 -2.28 -14.04 -2.74
N PHE A 54 -2.79 -13.27 -1.79
CA PHE A 54 -3.37 -13.81 -0.57
C PHE A 54 -4.89 -13.89 -0.61
N GLU A 55 -5.55 -12.97 -1.32
CA GLU A 55 -7.02 -12.94 -1.41
C GLU A 55 -7.51 -13.67 -2.66
N GLN A 56 -6.87 -13.44 -3.81
CA GLN A 56 -7.28 -14.02 -5.08
C GLN A 56 -6.72 -15.42 -5.31
N LEU A 57 -5.39 -15.60 -5.13
CA LEU A 57 -4.75 -16.91 -5.28
C LEU A 57 -4.84 -17.79 -4.03
N GLY A 58 -5.26 -17.22 -2.89
CA GLY A 58 -5.44 -17.96 -1.64
C GLY A 58 -4.15 -18.52 -1.05
N ILE A 59 -3.00 -17.89 -1.33
CA ILE A 59 -1.74 -18.23 -0.65
C ILE A 59 -1.92 -17.89 0.83
N ASP A 60 -1.56 -18.80 1.73
CA ASP A 60 -1.55 -18.52 3.17
C ASP A 60 -0.23 -17.83 3.54
N PRO A 61 -0.23 -16.54 3.93
CA PRO A 61 0.97 -15.82 4.33
C PRO A 61 1.58 -16.34 5.64
N LEU A 62 0.84 -17.14 6.42
CA LEU A 62 1.27 -17.70 7.69
C LEU A 62 1.58 -19.20 7.61
N ALA A 63 1.45 -19.80 6.42
CA ALA A 63 1.81 -21.20 6.23
C ALA A 63 3.30 -21.41 6.53
N PRO A 64 3.67 -22.46 7.27
CA PRO A 64 5.07 -22.76 7.56
C PRO A 64 5.84 -23.04 6.27
N SER A 65 7.10 -22.61 6.22
CA SER A 65 7.97 -22.92 5.08
C SER A 65 8.14 -24.44 4.97
N ARG A 66 7.92 -24.96 3.76
CA ARG A 66 8.09 -26.40 3.53
C ARG A 66 9.58 -26.73 3.56
N PRO A 67 10.03 -27.73 4.34
CA PRO A 67 11.42 -28.19 4.27
C PRO A 67 11.70 -28.71 2.85
N ILE A 68 12.82 -28.27 2.29
CA ILE A 68 13.35 -28.69 0.98
C ILE A 68 13.92 -30.11 1.03
#